data_AF-A0A4V2G749-F1
#
_entry.id   AF-A0A4V2G749-F1
#
_cell.length_a   1.000
_cell.length_b   1.000
_cell.length_c   1.000
_cell.angle_alpha   90.00
_cell.angle_beta   90.00
_cell.angle_gamma   90.00
#
_symmetry.space_group_name_H-M   'P 1'
#
loop_
_entity.id
_entity.type
_entity.pdbx_description
1 polymer ?
#
loop_
_entity_poly.entity_id
_entity_poly.type
_entity_poly.pdbx_seq_one_letter_code
_entity_poly.pdbx_strand_id
1 'polypeptide(L)'
;MEFSERLDALQQRVAAAKADVQAAATESRAQIGKRIDQAQGDLDRAVKDAQQQAEQAADQARSKWAQFRADAATKMEDTKAKIDKRNRQMDAKMAAREAEWAGADAADAIDFAEWAVDNAELAILDAIDARAYADERAKAAGS
;
A
#
# COMPACT_ATOMS: atom_id res chain seq x y z
N MET A 1 7.44 -3.34 18.15
CA MET A 1 7.09 -4.50 17.32
C MET A 1 8.32 -4.90 16.57
N GLU A 2 8.70 -6.17 16.68
CA GLU A 2 9.77 -6.75 15.88
C GLU A 2 9.40 -6.71 14.39
N PHE A 3 10.39 -6.72 13.48
CA PHE A 3 10.11 -6.70 12.04
C PHE A 3 9.24 -7.89 11.60
N SER A 4 9.40 -9.05 12.24
CA SER A 4 8.57 -10.24 12.02
C SER A 4 7.08 -9.99 12.28
N GLU A 5 6.72 -9.38 13.41
CA GLU A 5 5.33 -9.07 13.76
C GLU A 5 4.70 -8.12 12.73
N ARG A 6 5.49 -7.18 12.20
CA ARG A 6 5.03 -6.25 11.15
C ARG A 6 4.83 -6.96 9.80
N LEU A 7 5.68 -7.92 9.47
CA LEU A 7 5.55 -8.75 8.27
C LEU A 7 4.36 -9.70 8.38
N ASP A 8 4.11 -10.31 9.54
CA ASP A 8 2.94 -11.14 9.79
C ASP A 8 1.64 -10.34 9.61
N ALA A 9 1.60 -9.13 10.16
CA ALA A 9 0.45 -8.23 9.97
C ALA A 9 0.26 -7.84 8.49
N LEU A 10 1.34 -7.64 7.73
CA LEU A 10 1.28 -7.39 6.29
C LEU A 10 0.74 -8.60 5.53
N GLN A 11 1.23 -9.80 5.84
CA GLN A 11 0.75 -11.06 5.26
C GLN A 11 -0.75 -11.24 5.49
N GLN A 12 -1.24 -10.99 6.71
CA GLN A 12 -2.66 -11.06 7.03
C GLN A 12 -3.49 -10.06 6.21
N ARG A 13 -3.00 -8.83 6.01
CA ARG A 13 -3.68 -7.83 5.18
C ARG A 13 -3.77 -8.25 3.72
N VAL A 14 -2.69 -8.80 3.15
CA VAL A 14 -2.68 -9.32 1.78
C VAL A 14 -3.65 -10.49 1.63
N ALA A 15 -3.69 -11.40 2.61
CA ALA A 15 -4.62 -12.52 2.61
C ALA A 15 -6.09 -12.06 2.68
N ALA A 16 -6.39 -11.06 3.52
CA ALA A 16 -7.72 -10.47 3.61
C ALA A 16 -8.14 -9.79 2.30
N ALA A 17 -7.25 -8.98 1.71
CA ALA A 17 -7.50 -8.32 0.42
C ALA A 17 -7.80 -9.33 -0.70
N LYS A 18 -7.05 -10.44 -0.76
CA LYS A 18 -7.31 -11.53 -1.70
C LYS A 18 -8.70 -12.14 -1.50
N ALA A 19 -9.08 -12.44 -0.27
CA ALA A 19 -10.40 -13.00 0.04
C ALA A 19 -11.54 -12.04 -0.34
N ASP A 20 -11.38 -10.74 -0.05
CA ASP A 20 -12.35 -9.72 -0.39
C ASP A 20 -12.55 -9.56 -1.91
N VAL A 21 -11.46 -9.54 -2.69
CA VAL A 21 -11.53 -9.47 -4.16
C VAL A 21 -12.19 -10.73 -4.73
N GLN A 22 -11.88 -11.91 -4.20
CA GLN A 22 -12.51 -13.17 -4.62
C GLN A 22 -14.02 -13.16 -4.34
N ALA A 23 -14.44 -12.64 -3.19
CA ALA A 23 -15.86 -12.48 -2.88
C ALA A 23 -16.54 -11.50 -3.84
N ALA A 24 -15.91 -10.32 -4.07
CA ALA A 24 -16.44 -9.26 -4.93
C ALA A 24 -16.69 -9.70 -6.38
N ALA A 25 -15.94 -10.69 -6.89
CA ALA A 25 -16.11 -11.22 -8.24
C ALA A 25 -17.50 -11.86 -8.48
N THR A 26 -18.21 -12.24 -7.41
CA THR A 26 -19.55 -12.86 -7.48
C THR A 26 -20.68 -11.90 -7.11
N GLU A 27 -20.35 -10.65 -6.80
CA GLU A 27 -21.28 -9.67 -6.24
C GLU A 27 -21.93 -8.79 -7.32
N SER A 28 -23.10 -8.24 -6.98
CA SER A 28 -23.73 -7.22 -7.82
C SER A 28 -22.94 -5.91 -7.84
N ARG A 29 -23.11 -5.11 -8.90
CA ARG A 29 -22.49 -3.78 -9.01
C ARG A 29 -22.76 -2.88 -7.79
N ALA A 30 -23.94 -2.99 -7.17
CA ALA A 30 -24.29 -2.22 -5.98
C ALA A 30 -23.50 -2.66 -4.73
N GLN A 31 -23.27 -3.97 -4.57
CA GLN A 31 -22.44 -4.52 -3.50
C GLN A 31 -20.96 -4.15 -3.70
N ILE A 32 -20.46 -4.26 -4.94
CA ILE A 32 -19.11 -3.82 -5.32
C ILE A 32 -18.91 -2.33 -5.01
N GLY A 33 -19.91 -1.49 -5.27
CA GLY A 33 -19.89 -0.07 -4.90
C GLY A 33 -19.65 0.15 -3.40
N LYS A 34 -20.35 -0.58 -2.53
CA LYS A 34 -20.15 -0.50 -1.08
C LYS A 34 -18.76 -0.94 -0.64
N ARG A 35 -18.23 -2.01 -1.26
CA ARG A 35 -16.86 -2.46 -0.99
C ARG A 35 -15.83 -1.42 -1.38
N ILE A 36 -16.03 -0.73 -2.50
CA ILE A 36 -15.18 0.37 -2.93
C ILE A 36 -15.21 1.51 -1.91
N ASP A 37 -16.39 1.95 -1.46
CA ASP A 37 -16.51 3.01 -0.46
C ASP A 37 -15.79 2.64 0.85
N GLN A 38 -15.92 1.38 1.27
CA GLN A 38 -15.26 0.87 2.47
C GLN A 38 -13.73 0.83 2.29
N ALA A 39 -13.24 0.33 1.15
CA ALA A 39 -11.81 0.28 0.84
C ALA A 39 -11.19 1.69 0.76
N GLN A 40 -11.92 2.68 0.23
CA GLN A 40 -11.50 4.07 0.25
C GLN A 40 -11.34 4.60 1.68
N GLY A 41 -12.30 4.31 2.57
CA GLY A 41 -12.22 4.71 3.97
C GLY A 41 -11.13 3.98 4.77
N ASP A 42 -10.89 2.70 4.49
CA ASP A 42 -9.79 1.93 5.07
C ASP A 42 -8.43 2.50 4.65
N LEU A 43 -8.28 2.86 3.38
CA LEU A 43 -7.06 3.47 2.85
C LEU A 43 -6.80 4.85 3.45
N ASP A 44 -7.83 5.70 3.58
CA ASP A 44 -7.70 7.01 4.22
C ASP A 44 -7.26 6.90 5.69
N ARG A 45 -7.74 5.88 6.41
CA ARG A 45 -7.28 5.58 7.77
C ARG A 45 -5.81 5.13 7.79
N ALA A 46 -5.44 4.20 6.91
CA ALA A 46 -4.07 3.70 6.83
C ALA A 46 -3.06 4.81 6.51
N VAL A 47 -3.40 5.75 5.62
CA VAL A 47 -2.55 6.91 5.30
C VAL A 47 -2.35 7.81 6.52
N LYS A 48 -3.41 8.10 7.28
CA LYS A 48 -3.34 8.92 8.51
C LYS A 48 -2.50 8.27 9.60
N ASP A 49 -2.69 6.98 9.84
CA ASP A 49 -1.92 6.23 10.84
C ASP A 49 -0.43 6.23 10.49
N ALA A 50 -0.13 6.05 9.19
CA ALA A 50 1.23 6.10 8.69
C ALA A 50 1.84 7.50 8.89
N GLN A 51 1.11 8.59 8.58
CA GLN A 51 1.55 9.97 8.81
C GLN A 51 1.96 10.21 10.26
N GLN A 52 1.11 9.84 11.21
CA GLN A 52 1.39 10.00 12.64
C GLN A 52 2.65 9.25 13.10
N GLN A 53 2.87 8.02 12.59
CA GLN A 53 4.08 7.25 12.94
C GLN A 53 5.37 7.86 12.38
N ALA A 54 5.32 8.48 11.19
CA ALA A 54 6.50 9.11 10.58
C ALA A 54 6.89 10.43 11.26
N GLU A 55 5.93 11.19 11.77
CA GLU A 55 6.17 12.39 12.59
C GLU A 55 6.84 12.08 13.94
N GLN A 56 6.89 10.80 14.33
CA GLN A 56 7.57 10.35 15.55
C GLN A 56 9.00 9.84 15.29
N ALA A 57 9.39 9.56 14.03
CA ALA A 57 10.72 9.08 13.64
C ALA A 57 11.55 10.19 12.94
N ALA A 58 12.88 10.21 13.12
CA ALA A 58 13.81 11.32 12.88
C ALA A 58 13.74 12.08 11.51
N ASP A 59 14.17 13.35 11.54
CA ASP A 59 13.87 14.40 10.55
C ASP A 59 14.44 14.22 9.12
N GLN A 60 15.53 13.48 8.90
CA GLN A 60 16.16 13.39 7.57
C GLN A 60 15.59 12.28 6.67
N ALA A 61 15.07 11.19 7.23
CA ALA A 61 14.36 10.14 6.47
C ALA A 61 12.93 10.57 6.05
N ARG A 62 12.41 11.65 6.65
CA ARG A 62 11.05 12.15 6.40
C ARG A 62 10.84 12.68 4.99
N SER A 63 11.83 13.24 4.31
CA SER A 63 11.59 13.94 3.02
C SER A 63 11.27 12.98 1.86
N LYS A 64 12.10 11.95 1.64
CA LYS A 64 11.84 10.93 0.60
C LYS A 64 10.58 10.12 0.89
N TRP A 65 10.35 9.82 2.16
CA TRP A 65 9.16 9.08 2.59
C TRP A 65 7.88 9.92 2.48
N ALA A 66 7.94 11.22 2.80
CA ALA A 66 6.83 12.15 2.60
C ALA A 66 6.49 12.32 1.12
N GLN A 67 7.50 12.43 0.24
CA GLN A 67 7.28 12.48 -1.20
C GLN A 67 6.62 11.20 -1.73
N PHE A 68 7.14 10.03 -1.36
CA PHE A 68 6.54 8.74 -1.74
C PHE A 68 5.08 8.63 -1.30
N ARG A 69 4.75 9.12 -0.10
CA ARG A 69 3.37 9.16 0.39
C ARG A 69 2.48 10.13 -0.38
N ALA A 70 3.01 11.28 -0.79
CA ALA A 70 2.27 12.24 -1.61
C ALA A 70 1.96 11.65 -3.00
N ASP A 71 2.94 10.96 -3.60
CA ASP A 71 2.76 10.28 -4.89
C ASP A 71 1.72 9.14 -4.77
N ALA A 72 1.79 8.34 -3.70
CA ALA A 72 0.81 7.30 -3.40
C ALA A 72 -0.60 7.87 -3.17
N ALA A 73 -0.72 9.00 -2.45
CA ALA A 73 -1.98 9.68 -2.23
C ALA A 73 -2.58 10.22 -3.54
N THR A 74 -1.75 10.75 -4.43
CA THR A 74 -2.18 11.24 -5.74
C THR A 74 -2.71 10.08 -6.59
N LYS A 75 -1.98 8.96 -6.65
CA LYS A 75 -2.41 7.77 -7.39
C LYS A 75 -3.72 7.19 -6.82
N MET A 76 -3.91 7.24 -5.50
CA MET A 76 -5.18 6.90 -4.86
C MET A 76 -6.32 7.83 -5.30
N GLU A 77 -6.13 9.15 -5.25
CA GLU A 77 -7.15 10.11 -5.66
C GLU A 77 -7.56 9.93 -7.13
N ASP A 78 -6.60 9.68 -8.00
CA ASP A 78 -6.86 9.35 -9.41
C ASP A 78 -7.72 8.09 -9.56
N THR A 79 -7.44 7.03 -8.80
CA THR A 79 -8.28 5.81 -8.79
C THR A 79 -9.69 6.12 -8.28
N LYS A 80 -9.85 6.91 -7.21
CA LYS A 80 -11.17 7.33 -6.70
C LYS A 80 -11.95 8.11 -7.76
N ALA A 81 -11.31 9.07 -8.43
CA ALA A 81 -11.93 9.86 -9.49
C ALA A 81 -12.37 9.01 -10.69
N LYS A 82 -11.55 8.04 -11.12
CA LYS A 82 -11.90 7.09 -12.20
C LYS A 82 -13.12 6.25 -11.84
N ILE A 83 -13.20 5.76 -10.60
CA ILE A 83 -14.36 5.00 -10.08
C ILE A 83 -15.63 5.84 -10.13
N ASP A 84 -15.58 7.09 -9.64
CA ASP A 84 -16.72 7.99 -9.62
C ASP A 84 -17.22 8.35 -11.02
N LYS A 85 -16.28 8.57 -11.95
CA LYS A 85 -16.61 8.84 -13.36
C LYS A 85 -17.35 7.66 -13.98
N ARG A 86 -16.85 6.43 -13.81
CA ARG A 86 -17.49 5.20 -14.29
C ARG A 86 -18.90 5.02 -13.72
N ASN A 87 -19.14 5.47 -12.49
CA ASN A 87 -20.47 5.39 -11.88
C ASN A 87 -21.51 6.29 -12.55
N ARG A 88 -21.09 7.34 -13.27
CA ARG A 88 -21.94 8.32 -13.94
C ARG A 88 -22.04 8.13 -15.46
N GLN A 89 -21.24 7.24 -16.05
CA GLN A 89 -21.14 7.05 -17.49
C GLN A 89 -22.22 6.10 -18.04
N MET A 90 -22.91 6.51 -19.12
CA MET A 90 -24.01 5.74 -19.74
C MET A 90 -23.67 5.13 -21.12
N ASP A 91 -22.54 5.51 -21.73
CA ASP A 91 -22.11 4.96 -23.02
C ASP A 91 -21.38 3.61 -22.88
N ALA A 92 -21.85 2.58 -23.59
CA ALA A 92 -21.35 1.21 -23.48
C ALA A 92 -19.92 1.02 -24.04
N LYS A 93 -19.54 1.75 -25.09
CA LYS A 93 -18.18 1.64 -25.67
C LYS A 93 -17.15 2.30 -24.76
N MET A 94 -17.51 3.43 -24.17
CA MET A 94 -16.70 4.06 -23.14
C MET A 94 -16.59 3.19 -21.89
N ALA A 95 -17.68 2.57 -21.44
CA ALA A 95 -17.66 1.67 -20.28
C ALA A 95 -16.74 0.46 -20.49
N ALA A 96 -16.72 -0.13 -21.68
CA ALA A 96 -15.82 -1.24 -22.00
C ALA A 96 -14.34 -0.81 -21.95
N ARG A 97 -14.01 0.33 -22.56
CA ARG A 97 -12.65 0.90 -22.52
C ARG A 97 -12.23 1.26 -21.10
N GLU A 98 -13.11 1.85 -20.30
CA GLU A 98 -12.82 2.15 -18.89
C GLU A 98 -12.62 0.87 -18.05
N ALA A 99 -13.31 -0.23 -18.39
CA ALA A 99 -13.08 -1.51 -17.74
C ALA A 99 -11.68 -2.10 -18.06
N GLU A 100 -11.22 -2.01 -19.30
CA GLU A 100 -9.86 -2.41 -19.69
C GLU A 100 -8.80 -1.60 -18.94
N TRP A 101 -8.99 -0.28 -18.87
CA TRP A 101 -8.09 0.63 -18.16
C TRP A 101 -8.09 0.35 -16.65
N ALA A 102 -9.25 0.10 -16.05
CA ALA A 102 -9.34 -0.29 -14.65
C ALA A 102 -8.64 -1.62 -14.37
N GLY A 103 -8.67 -2.57 -15.31
CA GLY A 103 -7.92 -3.82 -15.22
C GLY A 103 -6.40 -3.60 -15.24
N ALA A 104 -5.92 -2.72 -16.12
CA ALA A 104 -4.50 -2.36 -16.18
C ALA A 104 -4.05 -1.62 -14.91
N ASP A 105 -4.84 -0.64 -14.42
CA ASP A 105 -4.57 0.08 -13.18
C ASP A 105 -4.49 -0.89 -11.97
N ALA A 106 -5.31 -1.95 -11.96
CA ALA A 106 -5.28 -2.98 -10.91
C ALA A 106 -4.02 -3.86 -10.97
N ALA A 107 -3.54 -4.21 -12.17
CA ALA A 107 -2.28 -4.94 -12.36
C ALA A 107 -1.09 -4.09 -11.89
N ASP A 108 -1.00 -2.83 -12.32
CA ASP A 108 0.03 -1.90 -11.88
C ASP A 108 0.07 -1.71 -10.35
N ALA A 109 -1.10 -1.78 -9.69
CA ALA A 109 -1.19 -1.69 -8.23
C ALA A 109 -0.64 -2.94 -7.53
N ILE A 110 -0.81 -4.13 -8.13
CA ILE A 110 -0.22 -5.38 -7.63
C ILE A 110 1.30 -5.35 -7.80
N ASP A 111 1.78 -5.00 -9.00
CA ASP A 111 3.23 -4.91 -9.29
C ASP A 111 3.92 -3.93 -8.33
N PHE A 112 3.27 -2.80 -8.02
CA PHE A 112 3.77 -1.84 -7.04
C PHE A 112 3.81 -2.41 -5.62
N ALA A 113 2.79 -3.19 -5.22
CA ALA A 113 2.75 -3.82 -3.90
C ALA A 113 3.84 -4.88 -3.75
N GLU A 114 4.09 -5.68 -4.79
CA GLU A 114 5.19 -6.65 -4.83
C GLU A 114 6.54 -5.95 -4.66
N TRP A 115 6.80 -4.91 -5.46
CA TRP A 115 8.01 -4.10 -5.32
C TRP A 115 8.17 -3.50 -3.92
N ALA A 116 7.08 -3.04 -3.31
CA ALA A 116 7.11 -2.46 -1.97
C ALA A 116 7.47 -3.49 -0.88
N VAL A 117 7.04 -4.75 -1.04
CA VAL A 117 7.41 -5.86 -0.15
C VAL A 117 8.91 -6.16 -0.29
N ASP A 118 9.41 -6.30 -1.51
CA ASP A 118 10.83 -6.58 -1.77
C ASP A 118 11.74 -5.45 -1.24
N ASN A 119 11.32 -4.20 -1.44
CA ASN A 119 12.04 -3.04 -0.89
C ASN A 119 12.03 -3.02 0.65
N ALA A 120 10.93 -3.46 1.28
CA ALA A 120 10.88 -3.57 2.74
C ALA A 120 11.82 -4.66 3.27
N GLU A 121 11.92 -5.81 2.58
CA GLU A 121 12.89 -6.86 2.91
C GLU A 121 14.32 -6.32 2.86
N LEU A 122 14.70 -5.64 1.77
CA LEU A 122 16.02 -5.04 1.62
C LEU A 122 16.35 -4.08 2.78
N ALA A 123 15.42 -3.21 3.15
CA ALA A 123 15.60 -2.25 4.25
C ALA A 123 15.72 -2.93 5.62
N ILE A 124 15.00 -4.04 5.84
CA ILE A 124 15.10 -4.83 7.07
C ILE A 124 16.47 -5.52 7.16
N LEU A 125 16.96 -6.10 6.05
CA LEU A 125 18.27 -6.72 5.99
C LEU A 125 19.40 -5.70 6.26
N ASP A 126 19.32 -4.50 5.67
CA ASP A 126 20.26 -3.40 5.95
C ASP A 126 20.25 -3.00 7.44
N ALA A 127 19.08 -2.92 8.07
CA ALA A 127 18.96 -2.62 9.49
C ALA A 127 19.58 -3.72 10.38
N ILE A 128 19.42 -5.00 10.01
CA ILE A 128 20.02 -6.14 10.70
C ILE A 128 21.56 -6.09 10.58
N ASP A 129 22.07 -5.86 9.37
CA ASP A 129 23.52 -5.73 9.10
C ASP A 129 24.13 -4.57 9.91
N ALA A 130 23.51 -3.39 9.84
CA ALA A 130 23.96 -2.20 10.57
C ALA A 130 24.03 -2.46 12.08
N ARG A 131 23.08 -3.23 12.64
CA ARG A 131 23.10 -3.60 14.05
C ARG A 131 24.23 -4.57 14.39
N ALA A 132 24.42 -5.61 13.57
CA ALA A 132 25.49 -6.57 13.74
C ALA A 132 26.87 -5.88 13.70
N TYR A 133 27.06 -4.99 12.72
CA TYR A 133 28.28 -4.20 12.59
C TYR A 133 28.53 -3.29 13.80
N ALA A 134 27.49 -2.63 14.33
CA ALA A 134 27.60 -1.84 15.55
C ALA A 134 28.05 -2.67 16.75
N ASP A 135 27.49 -3.87 16.93
CA ASP A 135 27.84 -4.79 18.02
C ASP A 135 29.28 -5.33 17.86
N GLU A 136 29.74 -5.59 16.64
CA GLU A 136 31.15 -5.94 16.35
C GLU A 136 32.12 -4.82 16.75
N ARG A 137 31.81 -3.58 16.37
CA ARG A 137 32.63 -2.41 16.70
C ARG A 137 32.68 -2.15 18.21
N ALA A 138 31.57 -2.33 18.92
CA ALA A 138 31.52 -2.20 20.37
C ALA A 138 32.41 -3.24 21.08
N LYS A 139 32.40 -4.51 20.63
CA LYS A 139 33.26 -5.57 21.16
C LYS A 139 34.75 -5.27 20.92
N ALA A 140 35.10 -4.82 19.71
CA ALA A 140 36.47 -4.47 19.36
C ALA A 140 37.01 -3.28 20.18
N ALA A 141 36.16 -2.33 20.57
CA ALA A 141 36.55 -1.17 21.38
C ALA A 141 36.65 -1.48 22.89
N GLY A 142 36.05 -2.57 23.36
CA GLY A 142 36.12 -3.04 24.74
C GLY A 142 37.19 -4.11 25.01
N SER A 143 37.98 -4.46 23.99
CA SER A 143 39.10 -5.41 24.04
C SER A 143 40.44 -4.65 24.08
#